data_AF-A0A524PFM7-F1
#
_entry.id   AF-A0A524PFM7-F1
#
_cell.length_a   1.000
_cell.length_b   1.000
_cell.length_c   1.000
_cell.angle_alpha   90.00
_cell.angle_beta   90.00
_cell.angle_gamma   90.00
#
_symmetry.space_group_name_H-M   'P 1'
#
loop_
_entity.id
_entity.type
_entity.pdbx_description
1 polymer ?
#
loop_
_entity_poly.entity_id
_entity_poly.type
_entity_poly.pdbx_seq_one_letter_code
_entity_poly.pdbx_strand_id
1 'polypeptide(L)'
;FARPPSQQGSIFVRIDLDPQQRRFALARELLSALITSKQGRAMGLPDLLLPHLRESAEYFARVLLVPEMMLEAYRNRGGKGEELAQTFQIPTPIAALRWAD
;
A
#
# COMPACT_ATOMS: atom_id res chain seq x y z
N PHE A 1 -0.17 14.61 5.50
CA PHE A 1 0.34 14.74 6.87
C PHE A 1 -0.39 13.74 7.74
N ALA A 2 0.29 12.68 8.17
CA ALA A 2 -0.26 11.72 9.13
C ALA A 2 -0.19 12.36 10.53
N ARG A 3 -1.34 12.47 11.21
CA ARG A 3 -1.37 12.86 12.63
C ARG A 3 -0.88 11.68 13.48
N PRO A 4 -0.24 11.91 14.63
CA PRO A 4 0.04 10.83 15.56
C PRO A 4 -1.30 10.17 15.92
N PRO A 5 -1.37 8.83 16.00
CA PRO A 5 -2.60 8.18 16.41
C PRO A 5 -2.88 8.62 17.85
N SER A 6 -3.98 9.35 18.05
CA SER A 6 -4.77 9.15 19.27
C SER A 6 -5.02 7.65 19.37
N GLN A 7 -5.21 7.08 20.56
CA GLN A 7 -5.34 5.63 20.75
C GLN A 7 -6.54 4.96 20.02
N GLN A 8 -7.17 5.65 19.06
CA GLN A 8 -8.13 5.15 18.10
C GLN A 8 -7.41 4.69 16.83
N GLY A 9 -7.59 3.41 16.48
CA GLY A 9 -7.11 2.79 15.24
C GLY A 9 -7.85 3.30 14.00
N SER A 10 -7.81 4.60 13.76
CA SER A 10 -8.47 5.26 12.62
C SER A 10 -7.44 5.62 11.56
N ILE A 11 -7.69 5.19 10.32
CA ILE A 11 -6.92 5.59 9.14
C ILE A 11 -7.63 6.78 8.49
N PHE A 12 -6.89 7.88 8.27
CA PHE A 12 -7.42 9.08 7.63
C PHE A 12 -6.84 9.24 6.24
N VAL A 13 -7.71 9.33 5.23
CA VAL A 13 -7.32 9.59 3.85
C VAL A 13 -8.15 10.75 3.30
N ARG A 14 -7.51 11.56 2.46
CA ARG A 14 -8.11 12.71 1.79
C ARG A 14 -9.27 12.28 0.88
N ILE A 15 -10.44 12.90 1.08
CA ILE A 15 -11.67 12.61 0.33
C ILE A 15 -11.70 13.24 -1.07
N ASP A 16 -10.81 14.19 -1.35
CA ASP A 16 -10.69 14.86 -2.63
C ASP A 16 -9.78 14.12 -3.62
N LEU A 17 -9.11 13.06 -3.17
CA LEU A 17 -8.35 12.17 -4.05
C LEU A 17 -9.29 11.37 -4.95
N ASP A 18 -8.84 11.12 -6.18
CA ASP A 18 -9.50 10.16 -7.05
C ASP A 18 -9.54 8.76 -6.40
N PRO A 19 -10.47 7.88 -6.81
CA PRO A 19 -10.64 6.57 -6.18
C PRO A 19 -9.38 5.71 -6.14
N GLN A 20 -8.54 5.73 -7.17
CA GLN A 20 -7.32 4.92 -7.24
C GLN A 20 -6.23 5.48 -6.32
N GLN A 21 -6.03 6.81 -6.34
CA GLN A 21 -5.13 7.48 -5.38
C GLN A 21 -5.57 7.24 -3.94
N ARG A 22 -6.87 7.30 -3.68
CA ARG A 22 -7.44 7.04 -2.35
C ARG A 22 -7.20 5.61 -1.91
N ARG A 23 -7.44 4.63 -2.79
CA ARG A 23 -7.19 3.20 -2.50
C ARG A 23 -5.72 2.96 -2.18
N PHE A 24 -4.81 3.53 -2.96
CA PHE A 24 -3.37 3.41 -2.70
C PHE A 24 -2.97 4.09 -1.38
N ALA A 25 -3.48 5.30 -1.11
CA ALA A 25 -3.23 5.99 0.14
C ALA A 25 -3.74 5.20 1.35
N LEU A 26 -4.93 4.60 1.28
CA LEU A 26 -5.46 3.73 2.32
C LEU A 26 -4.54 2.52 2.59
N ALA A 27 -4.09 1.85 1.53
CA ALA A 27 -3.17 0.72 1.65
C ALA A 27 -1.84 1.11 2.29
N ARG A 28 -1.31 2.29 1.94
CA ARG A 28 -0.06 2.82 2.51
C ARG A 28 -0.20 3.13 4.01
N GLU A 29 -1.28 3.80 4.41
CA GLU A 29 -1.51 4.15 5.81
C GLU A 29 -1.80 2.90 6.69
N LEU A 30 -2.21 1.79 6.09
CA LEU A 30 -2.46 0.54 6.81
C LEU A 30 -1.17 -0.02 7.47
N LEU A 31 0.00 0.17 6.85
CA LEU A 31 1.26 -0.20 7.49
C LEU A 31 1.49 0.60 8.79
N SER A 32 1.28 1.93 8.74
CA SER A 32 1.38 2.79 9.92
C SER A 32 0.41 2.35 11.02
N ALA A 33 -0.83 1.97 10.66
CA ALA A 33 -1.80 1.44 11.61
C ALA A 33 -1.36 0.12 12.23
N LEU A 34 -0.81 -0.81 11.44
CA LEU A 34 -0.29 -2.09 11.92
C LEU A 34 0.85 -1.87 12.92
N ILE A 35 1.84 -1.04 12.57
CA ILE A 35 3.00 -0.75 13.42
C ILE A 35 2.58 -0.11 14.74
N THR A 36 1.63 0.82 14.69
CA THR A 36 1.20 1.57 15.88
C THR A 36 0.21 0.79 16.76
N SER A 37 -0.39 -0.29 16.24
CA SER A 37 -1.29 -1.19 16.97
C SER A 37 -0.61 -1.92 18.12
N LYS A 38 -1.38 -2.35 19.13
CA LYS A 38 -0.88 -3.14 20.27
C LYS A 38 -0.18 -4.41 19.79
N GLN A 39 -0.75 -5.10 18.81
CA GLN A 39 -0.22 -6.34 18.23
C GLN A 39 1.08 -6.08 17.46
N GLY A 40 1.13 -5.05 16.62
CA GLY A 40 2.35 -4.73 15.87
C GLY A 40 3.52 -4.33 16.78
N ARG A 41 3.24 -3.61 17.87
CA ARG A 41 4.24 -3.35 18.92
C ARG A 41 4.73 -4.63 19.61
N ALA A 42 3.82 -5.55 19.94
CA ALA A 42 4.18 -6.84 20.52
C ALA A 42 5.03 -7.71 19.57
N MET A 43 4.92 -7.49 18.26
CA MET A 43 5.73 -8.14 17.23
C MET A 43 7.07 -7.42 16.94
N GLY A 44 7.37 -6.30 17.60
CA GLY A 44 8.60 -5.53 17.36
C GLY A 44 8.65 -4.78 16.03
N LEU A 45 7.50 -4.59 15.35
CA LEU A 45 7.43 -3.89 14.06
C LEU A 45 7.88 -2.42 14.07
N PRO A 46 7.66 -1.62 15.14
CA PRO A 46 8.10 -0.22 15.16
C PRO A 46 9.60 -0.03 14.94
N ASP A 47 10.43 -0.81 15.63
CA ASP A 47 11.88 -0.61 15.65
C ASP A 47 12.53 -0.96 14.29
N LEU A 48 11.92 -1.89 13.56
CA LEU A 48 12.40 -2.37 12.26
C LEU A 48 12.19 -1.36 11.11
N LEU A 49 11.21 -0.45 11.23
CA LEU A 49 10.72 0.35 10.11
C LEU A 49 11.05 1.85 10.20
N LEU A 50 11.57 2.34 11.32
CA LEU A 50 11.80 3.78 11.56
C LEU A 50 12.64 4.51 10.49
N PRO A 51 13.73 3.95 9.94
CA PRO A 51 14.58 4.69 8.99
C PRO A 51 13.95 4.82 7.58
N HIS A 52 13.11 3.86 7.20
CA HIS A 52 12.60 3.72 5.83
C HIS A 52 11.07 3.65 5.76
N LEU A 53 10.36 4.10 6.81
CA LEU A 53 8.93 3.85 6.98
C LEU A 53 8.11 4.25 5.75
N ARG A 54 8.44 5.37 5.11
CA ARG A 54 7.75 5.84 3.90
C ARG A 54 7.94 4.88 2.73
N GLU A 55 9.18 4.50 2.45
CA GLU A 55 9.55 3.59 1.35
C GLU A 55 8.96 2.20 1.61
N SER A 56 9.04 1.71 2.85
CA SER A 56 8.42 0.47 3.28
C SER A 56 6.90 0.52 3.15
N ALA A 57 6.24 1.62 3.49
CA ALA A 57 4.80 1.78 3.35
C ALA A 57 4.37 1.83 1.88
N GLU A 58 5.13 2.51 1.03
CA GLU A 58 4.88 2.54 -0.41
C GLU A 58 5.06 1.15 -1.03
N TYR A 59 6.15 0.45 -0.72
CA TYR A 59 6.37 -0.93 -1.14
C TYR A 59 5.28 -1.88 -0.64
N PHE A 60 4.95 -1.82 0.66
CA PHE A 60 3.88 -2.59 1.27
C PHE A 60 2.55 -2.38 0.54
N ALA A 61 2.19 -1.14 0.25
CA ALA A 61 0.95 -0.83 -0.46
C ALA A 61 0.91 -1.44 -1.87
N ARG A 62 2.04 -1.43 -2.60
CA ARG A 62 2.13 -2.05 -3.94
C ARG A 62 1.87 -3.55 -3.88
N VAL A 63 2.57 -4.24 -2.99
CA VAL A 63 2.47 -5.70 -2.84
C VAL A 63 1.12 -6.11 -2.28
N LEU A 64 0.56 -5.33 -1.35
CA LEU A 64 -0.76 -5.58 -0.79
C LEU A 64 -1.87 -5.49 -1.85
N LEU A 65 -1.81 -4.47 -2.72
CA LEU A 65 -2.85 -4.23 -3.73
C LEU A 65 -2.69 -5.12 -4.96
N VAL A 66 -1.46 -5.52 -5.28
CA VAL A 66 -1.14 -6.42 -6.39
C VAL A 66 -0.17 -7.49 -5.88
N PRO A 67 -0.68 -8.53 -5.19
CA PRO A 67 0.14 -9.64 -4.71
C PRO A 67 0.83 -10.36 -5.86
N GLU A 68 2.01 -10.95 -5.60
CA GLU A 68 2.81 -11.62 -6.64
C GLU A 68 2.02 -12.69 -7.39
N MET A 69 1.32 -13.57 -6.65
CA MET A 69 0.48 -14.60 -7.23
C MET A 69 -0.61 -14.04 -8.17
N MET A 70 -1.14 -12.84 -7.87
CA MET A 70 -2.13 -12.21 -8.73
C MET A 70 -1.49 -11.56 -9.96
N LEU A 71 -0.30 -10.98 -9.81
CA LEU A 71 0.48 -10.42 -10.91
C LEU A 71 0.89 -11.52 -11.90
N GLU A 72 1.39 -12.65 -11.39
CA GLU A 72 1.73 -13.83 -12.18
C GLU A 72 0.50 -14.37 -12.92
N ALA A 73 -0.63 -14.56 -12.21
CA ALA A 73 -1.86 -15.03 -12.83
C ALA A 73 -2.38 -14.06 -13.92
N TYR A 74 -2.23 -12.76 -13.71
CA TYR A 74 -2.57 -11.74 -14.71
C TYR A 74 -1.67 -11.82 -15.94
N ARG A 75 -0.34 -11.91 -15.74
CA ARG A 75 0.66 -12.10 -16.82
C ARG A 75 0.37 -13.38 -17.61
N ASN A 76 0.10 -14.50 -16.94
CA ASN A 76 -0.18 -15.80 -17.56
C ASN A 76 -1.46 -15.81 -18.41
N ARG A 77 -2.39 -14.88 -18.16
CA ARG A 77 -3.62 -14.70 -18.96
C ARG A 77 -3.44 -13.70 -20.11
N GLY A 78 -2.21 -13.24 -20.36
CA GLY A 78 -1.90 -12.27 -21.41
C GLY A 78 -2.16 -10.81 -21.02
N GLY A 79 -2.27 -10.52 -19.72
CA GLY A 79 -2.41 -9.15 -19.22
C GLY A 79 -1.21 -8.26 -19.57
N LYS A 80 -1.46 -6.98 -19.81
CA LYS A 80 -0.45 -5.99 -20.22
C LYS A 80 -0.15 -5.00 -19.10
N GLY A 81 1.11 -4.58 -19.01
CA GLY A 81 1.53 -3.58 -18.00
C GLY A 81 0.74 -2.27 -18.07
N GLU A 82 0.38 -1.82 -19.28
CA GLU A 82 -0.41 -0.59 -19.51
C GLU A 82 -1.83 -0.67 -18.93
N GLU A 83 -2.40 -1.88 -18.88
CA GLU A 83 -3.76 -2.15 -18.39
C GLU A 83 -3.78 -2.52 -16.90
N LEU A 84 -2.61 -2.66 -16.26
CA LEU A 84 -2.48 -3.08 -14.87
C LEU A 84 -3.14 -2.09 -13.90
N ALA A 85 -2.95 -0.79 -14.15
CA ALA A 85 -3.54 0.28 -13.34
C ALA A 85 -5.08 0.17 -13.30
N GLN A 86 -5.70 -0.05 -14.46
CA GLN A 86 -7.15 -0.22 -14.58
C GLN A 86 -7.61 -1.54 -13.96
N THR A 87 -6.88 -2.63 -14.20
CA THR A 87 -7.24 -3.97 -13.71
C THR A 87 -7.24 -4.02 -12.18
N PHE A 88 -6.19 -3.48 -11.56
CA PHE A 88 -6.02 -3.52 -10.10
C PHE A 88 -6.56 -2.26 -9.40
N GLN A 89 -7.05 -1.28 -10.17
CA GLN A 89 -7.60 0.00 -9.67
C GLN A 89 -6.58 0.74 -8.78
N ILE A 90 -5.35 0.88 -9.28
CA ILE A 90 -4.25 1.58 -8.62
C ILE A 90 -3.68 2.67 -9.53
N PRO A 91 -3.02 3.71 -8.99
CA PRO A 91 -2.50 4.80 -9.80
C PRO A 91 -1.47 4.32 -10.84
N THR A 92 -1.48 4.90 -12.03
CA THR A 92 -0.58 4.53 -13.14
C THR A 92 0.91 4.48 -12.75
N PRO A 93 1.47 5.47 -12.02
CA PRO A 93 2.88 5.40 -11.61
C PRO A 93 3.18 4.19 -10.72
N ILE A 94 2.22 3.81 -9.88
CA ILE A 94 2.35 2.67 -8.95
C ILE A 94 2.25 1.35 -9.73
N ALA A 95 1.34 1.27 -10.70
CA ALA A 95 1.22 0.12 -11.57
C ALA A 95 2.50 -0.12 -12.39
N ALA A 96 3.11 0.95 -12.92
CA ALA A 96 4.36 0.86 -13.66
C ALA A 96 5.51 0.31 -12.79
N LEU A 97 5.64 0.80 -11.55
CA LEU A 97 6.62 0.27 -10.60
C LEU A 97 6.37 -1.20 -10.30
N ARG A 98 5.11 -1.57 -10.03
CA ARG A 98 4.77 -2.97 -9.70
C ARG A 98 4.93 -3.92 -10.88
N TRP A 99 4.75 -3.45 -12.10
CA TRP A 99 5.00 -4.23 -13.30
C TRP A 99 6.49 -4.52 -13.53
N ALA A 100 7.37 -3.64 -13.03
CA ALA A 100 8.82 -3.76 -13.13
C ALA A 100 9.46 -4.55 -11.96
N ASP A 101 8.74 -4.71 -10.84
CA ASP A 101 9.07 -5.66 -9.77
C ASP A 101 9.02 -7.11 -10.32
#